data_AF-A0A8E0R0M0-F1
#
_entry.id   AF-A0A8E0R0M0-F1
#
_cell.length_a   1.000
_cell.length_b   1.000
_cell.length_c   1.000
_cell.angle_alpha   90.00
_cell.angle_beta   90.00
_cell.angle_gamma   90.00
#
_symmetry.space_group_name_H-M   'P 1'
#
loop_
_entity.id
_entity.type
_entity.pdbx_description
1 polymer ?
#
loop_
_entity_poly.entity_id
_entity_poly.type
_entity_poly.pdbx_seq_one_letter_code
_entity_poly.pdbx_strand_id
1 'polypeptide(L)' 'MKQKEVEDVLGGKEEFANADSMGTQCPAEDCNGDRAYFFQLQIRSADEPMTTFLKCTTCGARWREN' A
#
# COMPACT_ATOMS: atom_id res chain seq x y z
N MET A 1 -12.31 -29.79 13.66
CA MET A 1 -11.90 -29.38 12.29
C MET A 1 -10.85 -28.29 12.42
N LYS A 2 -9.65 -28.47 11.86
CA LYS A 2 -8.63 -27.41 11.79
C LYS A 2 -9.15 -26.32 10.85
N GLN A 3 -9.26 -25.10 11.34
CA GLN A 3 -9.70 -23.95 10.57
C GLN A 3 -8.68 -23.70 9.44
N LYS A 4 -9.17 -23.60 8.20
CA LYS A 4 -8.32 -23.28 7.04
C LYS A 4 -7.63 -21.95 7.29
N GLU A 5 -6.32 -21.92 7.04
CA GLU A 5 -5.56 -20.69 7.01
C GLU A 5 -6.18 -19.78 5.96
N VAL A 6 -6.68 -18.63 6.40
CA VAL A 6 -7.14 -17.59 5.50
C VAL A 6 -5.88 -16.96 4.92
N GLU A 7 -5.52 -17.39 3.72
CA GLU A 7 -4.50 -16.70 2.93
C GLU A 7 -4.93 -15.24 2.80
N ASP A 8 -4.11 -14.32 3.32
CA ASP A 8 -4.33 -12.89 3.22
C ASP A 8 -4.50 -12.54 1.74
N VAL A 9 -5.70 -12.07 1.38
CA VAL A 9 -6.11 -11.66 0.01
C VAL A 9 -5.14 -10.64 -0.62
N LEU A 10 -4.22 -10.10 0.16
CA LEU A 10 -3.25 -9.09 -0.24
C LEU A 10 -1.83 -9.60 -0.39
N GLY A 11 -1.64 -10.91 -0.56
CA GLY A 11 -0.44 -11.47 -1.12
C GLY A 11 0.82 -11.30 -0.28
N GLY A 12 1.72 -12.27 -0.35
CA GLY A 12 3.00 -12.18 0.35
C GLY A 12 3.77 -10.90 -0.01
N LYS A 13 4.80 -10.56 0.78
CA LYS A 13 5.73 -9.43 0.52
C LYS A 13 6.26 -9.37 -0.93
N GLU A 14 6.21 -10.49 -1.63
CA GLU A 14 6.68 -10.69 -3.01
C GLU A 14 5.71 -10.17 -4.08
N GLU A 15 4.40 -10.07 -3.82
CA GLU A 15 3.44 -9.61 -4.84
C GLU A 15 3.50 -8.10 -5.08
N PHE A 16 3.90 -7.34 -4.06
CA PHE A 16 4.21 -5.92 -4.21
C PHE A 16 5.57 -5.65 -4.85
N ALA A 17 6.41 -6.66 -5.15
CA ALA A 17 7.70 -6.43 -5.80
C ALA A 17 7.57 -5.84 -7.22
N ASN A 18 6.42 -6.03 -7.86
CA ASN A 18 6.10 -5.50 -9.18
C ASN A 18 5.31 -4.19 -9.12
N ALA A 19 4.89 -3.76 -7.92
CA ALA A 19 4.17 -2.52 -7.74
C ALA A 19 5.14 -1.34 -7.85
N ASP A 20 4.68 -0.26 -8.48
CA ASP A 20 5.49 0.95 -8.59
C ASP A 20 5.83 1.46 -7.20
N SER A 21 7.08 1.88 -7.01
CA SER A 21 7.61 2.30 -5.71
C SER A 21 8.13 3.71 -5.82
N MET A 22 7.67 4.56 -4.92
CA MET A 22 8.01 5.97 -4.85
C MET A 22 8.84 6.23 -3.59
N GLY A 23 9.80 7.15 -3.71
CA GLY A 23 10.48 7.74 -2.58
C GLY A 23 9.52 8.66 -1.82
N THR A 24 9.03 8.21 -0.67
CA THR A 24 8.14 8.98 0.21
C THR A 24 8.40 8.60 1.66
N GLN A 25 8.34 9.60 2.54
CA GLN A 25 8.56 9.39 3.95
C GLN A 25 7.34 8.71 4.57
N CYS A 26 7.55 7.56 5.21
CA CYS A 26 6.48 6.87 5.91
C CYS A 26 5.91 7.77 7.03
N PRO A 27 4.58 7.94 7.13
CA PRO A 27 3.95 8.74 8.18
C PRO A 27 3.88 8.01 9.54
N ALA A 28 4.42 6.80 9.63
CA ALA A 28 4.38 6.01 10.84
C ALA A 28 5.56 6.41 11.73
N GLU A 29 5.27 6.81 12.97
CA GLU A 29 6.28 7.29 13.92
C GLU A 29 7.33 6.20 14.25
N ASP A 30 6.95 4.93 14.12
CA ASP A 30 7.80 3.76 14.36
C ASP A 30 8.59 3.31 13.11
N CYS A 31 8.45 4.03 11.98
CA CYS A 31 9.07 3.64 10.72
C CYS A 31 9.64 4.84 9.97
N ASN A 32 10.96 4.91 9.88
CA ASN A 32 11.67 5.92 9.11
C ASN A 32 11.98 5.45 7.67
N GLY A 33 11.06 4.68 7.07
CA GLY A 33 11.19 4.21 5.70
C GLY A 33 11.00 5.35 4.70
N ASP A 34 11.91 5.42 3.71
CA ASP A 34 11.89 6.42 2.62
C ASP A 34 11.21 5.88 1.35
N ARG A 35 10.76 4.62 1.35
CA ARG A 35 10.12 4.01 0.18
C ARG A 35 8.74 3.46 0.52
N ALA A 36 7.80 3.69 -0.39
CA ALA A 36 6.48 3.10 -0.36
C ALA A 36 6.07 2.62 -1.76
N TYR A 37 5.38 1.49 -1.81
CA TYR A 37 4.62 1.11 -3.00
C TYR A 37 3.45 2.07 -3.15
N PHE A 38 3.25 2.60 -4.34
CA PHE A 38 2.09 3.42 -4.64
C PHE A 38 1.28 2.81 -5.78
N PHE A 39 -0.02 3.01 -5.71
CA PHE A 39 -0.91 2.75 -6.82
C PHE A 39 -2.02 3.77 -6.78
N GLN A 40 -2.45 4.20 -7.95
CA GLN A 40 -3.51 5.18 -8.07
C GLN A 40 -4.78 4.45 -8.51
N LEU A 41 -5.88 4.68 -7.80
CA LEU A 41 -7.15 4.05 -8.09
C LEU A 41 -8.24 5.12 -8.16
N GLN A 42 -8.99 5.14 -9.26
CA GLN A 42 -10.17 5.98 -9.38
C GLN A 42 -11.34 5.30 -8.64
N ILE A 43 -11.54 5.68 -7.38
CA ILE A 43 -12.66 5.18 -6.56
C ILE A 43 -13.90 6.08 -6.61
N ARG A 44 -13.81 7.26 -7.25
CA ARG A 44 -14.85 8.30 -7.24
C ARG A 44 -15.28 8.69 -8.64
N SER A 45 -16.20 9.66 -8.75
CA SER A 45 -16.65 10.18 -10.05
C SER A 45 -15.48 10.67 -10.88
N ALA A 46 -15.61 10.66 -12.20
CA ALA A 46 -14.58 11.13 -13.13
C ALA A 46 -14.20 12.62 -12.93
N ASP A 47 -15.03 13.38 -12.22
CA ASP A 47 -14.81 14.77 -11.84
C ASP A 47 -13.88 14.95 -10.63
N GLU A 48 -13.51 13.89 -9.90
CA GLU A 48 -12.53 13.97 -8.79
C GLU A 48 -11.17 13.41 -9.21
N PRO A 49 -10.06 14.00 -8.72
CA PRO A 49 -8.71 13.49 -9.01
C PRO A 49 -8.54 12.06 -8.48
N MET A 50 -7.66 11.31 -9.13
CA MET A 50 -7.39 9.91 -8.76
C MET A 50 -6.84 9.81 -7.34
N THR A 51 -7.36 8.90 -6.52
CA THR A 51 -6.85 8.69 -5.16
C THR A 51 -5.56 7.86 -5.24
N THR A 52 -4.49 8.36 -4.64
CA THR A 52 -3.22 7.65 -4.53
C THR A 52 -3.20 6.86 -3.22
N PHE A 53 -2.98 5.56 -3.31
CA PHE A 53 -2.79 4.69 -2.16
C PHE A 53 -1.31 4.37 -2.03
N LEU A 54 -0.79 4.48 -0.82
CA LEU A 54 0.61 4.23 -0.50
C LEU A 54 0.71 3.16 0.57
N LYS A 55 1.72 2.29 0.43
CA LYS A 55 2.06 1.24 1.38
C LYS A 55 3.56 1.24 1.63
N CYS A 56 3.99 1.51 2.85
CA CYS A 56 5.41 1.48 3.20
C CYS A 56 6.01 0.09 2.94
N THR A 57 7.19 0.05 2.31
CA THR A 57 7.90 -1.20 2.02
C THR A 57 8.49 -1.83 3.29
N THR A 58 8.74 -1.03 4.32
CA THR A 58 9.45 -1.45 5.55
C THR A 58 8.50 -1.95 6.62
N CYS A 59 7.50 -1.15 7.01
CA CYS A 59 6.55 -1.50 8.08
C CYS A 59 5.19 -2.00 7.56
N GLY A 60 4.90 -1.84 6.26
CA GLY A 60 3.60 -2.21 5.69
C GLY A 60 2.45 -1.26 6.07
N ALA A 61 2.74 -0.12 6.71
CA ALA A 61 1.75 0.93 6.96
C ALA A 61 1.14 1.40 5.65
N ARG A 62 -0.18 1.66 5.65
CA ARG A 62 -0.94 2.07 4.47
C ARG A 62 -1.58 3.42 4.73
N TRP A 63 -1.43 4.34 3.79
CA TRP A 63 -2.08 5.65 3.82
C TRP A 63 -2.53 6.03 2.42
N ARG A 64 -3.28 7.12 2.31
CA ARG A 64 -3.88 7.58 1.07
C ARG A 64 -3.71 9.09 0.95
N GLU A 65 -3.37 9.53 -0.24
CA GLU A 65 -3.20 10.94 -0.63
C GLU A 65 -4.20 11.25 -1.75
N ASN A 66 -4.86 12.41 -1.65
CA ASN A 66 -5.86 12.90 -2.61
C ASN A 66 -5.67 14.41 -2.81
#